data_AF-A0A2I2A6Z1-F1
#
_entry.id   AF-A0A2I2A6Z1-F1
#
_cell.length_a   1.000
_cell.length_b   1.000
_cell.length_c   1.000
_cell.angle_alpha   90.00
_cell.angle_beta   90.00
_cell.angle_gamma   90.00
#
_symmetry.space_group_name_H-M   'P 1'
#
loop_
_entity.id
_entity.type
_entity.pdbx_description
1 polymer ?
#
loop_
_entity_poly.entity_id
_entity_poly.type
_entity_poly.pdbx_seq_one_letter_code
_entity_poly.pdbx_strand_id
1 'polypeptide(L)'
;MAEQETDVWIRIECLPLPHSDWPARILFWNPVTETLQGDDVAQILQLVDEAVEQGFVSGSTFSHFEIVHPLQKPSELAAVLGQHYWLIPQAVSAPEEPEHTWLH
;
A
#
# COMPACT_ATOMS: atom_id res chain seq x y z
N MET A 1 -30.23 -3.36 13.59
CA MET A 1 -29.19 -2.45 14.12
C MET A 1 -27.89 -2.91 13.50
N ALA A 2 -27.35 -2.14 12.56
CA ALA A 2 -26.09 -2.47 11.87
C ALA A 2 -25.06 -1.47 12.37
N GLU A 3 -24.36 -1.85 13.44
CA GLU A 3 -23.33 -1.02 14.06
C GLU A 3 -22.04 -1.16 13.24
N GLN A 4 -21.72 -0.10 12.51
CA GLN A 4 -20.37 0.40 12.20
C GLN A 4 -19.34 -0.61 11.65
N GLU A 5 -19.29 -0.79 10.32
CA GLU A 5 -18.23 -1.59 9.66
C GLU A 5 -17.57 -0.83 8.47
N THR A 6 -17.60 0.51 8.48
CA THR A 6 -17.35 1.33 7.26
C THR A 6 -16.11 2.23 7.27
N ASP A 7 -15.16 2.06 8.19
CA ASP A 7 -13.98 2.94 8.26
C ASP A 7 -12.69 2.21 8.67
N VAL A 8 -12.42 1.06 8.04
CA VAL A 8 -11.16 0.35 8.27
C VAL A 8 -10.06 1.07 7.48
N TRP A 9 -9.34 1.97 8.16
CA TRP A 9 -8.11 2.54 7.64
C TRP A 9 -6.90 1.78 8.14
N ILE A 10 -5.93 1.63 7.26
CA ILE A 10 -4.67 0.95 7.54
C ILE A 10 -3.55 1.92 7.19
N ARG A 11 -2.79 2.35 8.20
CA ARG A 11 -1.51 3.01 8.01
C ARG A 11 -0.49 1.95 7.61
N ILE A 12 0.20 2.17 6.51
CA ILE A 12 1.25 1.29 6.00
C ILE A 12 2.53 2.10 5.97
N GLU A 13 3.47 1.73 6.84
CA GLU A 13 4.82 2.26 6.75
C GLU A 13 5.61 1.42 5.74
N CYS A 14 6.08 2.10 4.70
CA CYS A 14 6.83 1.52 3.59
C CYS A 14 8.31 1.83 3.77
N LEU A 15 9.07 0.84 4.22
CA LEU A 15 10.52 0.94 4.36
C LEU A 15 11.19 0.35 3.12
N PRO A 16 12.04 1.09 2.39
CA PRO A 16 12.56 0.60 1.13
C PRO A 16 13.52 -0.57 1.33
N LEU A 17 13.44 -1.54 0.42
CA LEU A 17 14.38 -2.65 0.39
C LEU A 17 15.80 -2.16 0.09
N PRO A 18 16.88 -2.85 0.53
CA PRO A 18 18.27 -2.41 0.35
C PRO A 18 18.71 -2.12 -1.10
N HIS A 19 17.98 -2.62 -2.10
CA HIS A 19 18.26 -2.45 -3.54
C HIS A 19 17.22 -1.59 -4.26
N SER A 20 16.26 -1.01 -3.52
CA SER A 20 15.17 -0.22 -4.08
C SER A 20 15.56 1.26 -4.11
N ASP A 21 15.37 1.91 -5.25
CA ASP A 21 15.56 3.37 -5.39
C ASP A 21 14.38 4.19 -4.83
N TRP A 22 13.37 3.50 -4.31
CA TRP A 22 12.18 4.14 -3.78
C TRP A 22 12.43 4.72 -2.38
N PRO A 23 11.95 5.93 -2.06
CA PRO A 23 12.09 6.50 -0.73
C PRO A 23 11.10 5.90 0.27
N ALA A 24 11.47 5.90 1.56
CA ALA A 24 10.56 5.56 2.65
C ALA A 24 9.34 6.48 2.65
N ARG A 25 8.18 5.93 3.00
CA ARG A 25 6.91 6.70 3.02
C ARG A 25 5.87 6.07 3.93
N ILE A 26 4.84 6.84 4.21
CA ILE A 26 3.64 6.40 4.93
C ILE A 26 2.46 6.49 3.96
N LEU A 27 1.73 5.40 3.84
CA LEU A 27 0.49 5.32 3.08
C LEU A 27 -0.68 5.06 4.04
N PHE A 28 -1.85 5.54 3.67
CA PHE A 28 -3.10 5.21 4.33
C PHE A 28 -4.03 4.56 3.32
N TRP A 29 -4.46 3.35 3.61
CA TRP A 29 -5.26 2.54 2.72
C TRP A 29 -6.59 2.17 3.36
N ASN A 30 -7.65 2.29 2.59
CA ASN A 30 -8.98 1.81 2.94
C ASN A 30 -9.43 0.76 1.89
N PRO A 31 -9.48 -0.54 2.24
CA PRO A 31 -9.91 -1.60 1.33
C PRO A 31 -11.37 -1.49 0.89
N VAL A 32 -12.23 -0.89 1.72
CA VAL A 32 -13.68 -0.81 1.48
C VAL A 32 -13.98 0.24 0.42
N THR A 33 -13.28 1.38 0.47
CA THR A 33 -13.44 2.48 -0.50
C THR A 33 -12.38 2.45 -1.60
N GLU A 34 -11.53 1.41 -1.62
CA GLU A 34 -10.40 1.27 -2.55
C GLU A 34 -9.50 2.52 -2.57
N THR A 35 -9.43 3.22 -1.45
CA THR A 35 -8.79 4.53 -1.37
C THR A 35 -7.38 4.38 -0.84
N LEU A 36 -6.42 4.99 -1.52
CA LEU A 36 -5.05 5.10 -1.07
C LEU A 36 -4.69 6.59 -0.94
N GLN A 37 -4.06 6.96 0.17
CA GLN A 37 -3.61 8.32 0.48
C GLN A 37 -2.20 8.29 1.06
N GLY A 38 -1.54 9.45 1.08
CA GLY A 38 -0.18 9.61 1.61
C GLY A 38 0.75 10.32 0.63
N ASP A 39 2.02 10.40 1.00
CA ASP A 39 3.03 11.09 0.21
C ASP A 39 3.34 10.36 -1.10
N ASP A 40 3.39 11.13 -2.19
CA ASP A 40 3.65 10.64 -3.55
C ASP A 40 2.76 9.44 -3.94
N VAL A 41 1.52 9.40 -3.43
CA VAL A 41 0.57 8.29 -3.65
C VAL A 41 0.28 8.05 -5.13
N ALA A 42 0.39 9.08 -5.98
CA ALA A 42 0.24 8.95 -7.43
C ALA A 42 1.24 7.95 -8.06
N GLN A 43 2.49 7.93 -7.58
CA GLN A 43 3.49 6.97 -8.06
C GLN A 43 3.15 5.54 -7.63
N ILE A 44 2.57 5.38 -6.44
CA ILE A 44 2.13 4.08 -5.94
C ILE A 44 0.91 3.58 -6.70
N LEU A 45 -0.05 4.47 -6.98
CA LEU A 45 -1.22 4.13 -7.80
C LEU A 45 -0.80 3.69 -9.21
N GLN A 46 0.18 4.36 -9.81
CA GLN A 46 0.73 3.92 -11.09
C GLN A 46 1.33 2.50 -11.01
N LEU A 47 2.11 2.20 -9.97
CA LEU A 47 2.65 0.85 -9.76
C LEU A 47 1.54 -0.21 -9.61
N VAL A 48 0.46 0.14 -8.91
CA VAL A 48 -0.71 -0.71 -8.74
C VAL A 48 -1.41 -0.94 -10.08
N ASP A 49 -1.61 0.10 -10.87
CA ASP A 49 -2.23 0.01 -12.21
C ASP A 49 -1.39 -0.87 -13.14
N GLU A 50 -0.06 -0.69 -13.17
CA GLU A 50 0.86 -1.51 -13.96
C GLU A 50 0.77 -2.99 -13.58
N ALA A 51 0.65 -3.31 -12.28
CA ALA A 51 0.47 -4.69 -11.82
C ALA A 51 -0.88 -5.29 -12.22
N VAL A 52 -1.95 -4.48 -12.27
CA VAL A 52 -3.27 -4.91 -12.77
C VAL A 52 -3.23 -5.14 -14.27
N GLU A 53 -2.59 -4.26 -15.04
CA GLU A 53 -2.44 -4.42 -16.49
C GLU A 53 -1.62 -5.66 -16.85
N GLN A 54 -0.57 -5.96 -16.09
CA GLN A 54 0.20 -7.20 -16.24
C GLN A 54 -0.57 -8.44 -15.77
N GLY A 55 -1.51 -8.27 -14.83
CA GLY A 55 -2.31 -9.35 -14.24
C GLY A 55 -1.57 -10.21 -13.21
N PHE A 56 -0.28 -9.95 -12.98
CA PHE A 56 0.53 -10.64 -11.98
C PHE A 56 1.75 -9.82 -11.58
N VAL A 57 2.33 -10.16 -10.44
CA VAL A 57 3.69 -9.75 -10.05
C VAL A 57 4.58 -10.97 -9.82
N SER A 58 5.86 -10.80 -10.09
CA SER A 58 6.89 -11.82 -9.86
C SER A 58 8.05 -11.17 -9.12
N GLY A 59 8.35 -11.67 -7.93
CA GLY A 59 9.41 -11.13 -7.08
C GLY A 59 10.41 -12.20 -6.69
N SER A 60 11.50 -11.78 -6.05
CA SER A 60 12.50 -12.70 -5.49
C SER A 60 11.94 -13.65 -4.43
N THR A 61 10.80 -13.31 -3.81
CA THR A 61 10.13 -14.12 -2.78
C THR A 61 8.96 -14.97 -3.32
N PHE A 62 8.38 -14.62 -4.47
CA PHE A 62 7.22 -15.32 -5.04
C PHE A 62 7.40 -15.51 -6.54
N SER A 63 7.30 -16.75 -7.02
CA SER A 63 7.54 -17.09 -8.44
C SER A 63 6.55 -16.41 -9.39
N HIS A 64 5.29 -16.29 -8.97
CA HIS A 64 4.19 -15.67 -9.70
C HIS A 64 3.02 -15.47 -8.74
N PHE A 65 2.46 -14.27 -8.67
CA PHE A 65 1.30 -13.95 -7.84
C PHE A 65 0.29 -13.15 -8.66
N GLU A 66 -0.92 -13.69 -8.83
CA GLU A 66 -1.98 -13.05 -9.63
C GLU A 66 -2.48 -11.76 -8.97
N ILE A 67 -2.69 -10.72 -9.78
CA ILE A 67 -3.17 -9.40 -9.36
C ILE A 67 -4.44 -9.07 -10.14
N VAL A 68 -5.53 -8.79 -9.42
CA VAL A 68 -6.84 -8.51 -10.03
C VAL A 68 -7.49 -7.28 -9.39
N HIS A 69 -7.51 -7.22 -8.06
CA HIS A 69 -8.10 -6.15 -7.26
C HIS A 69 -7.18 -5.75 -6.09
N PRO A 70 -5.98 -5.21 -6.37
CA PRO A 70 -4.99 -4.90 -5.35
C PRO A 70 -5.48 -3.91 -4.31
N LEU A 71 -6.30 -2.92 -4.66
CA LEU A 71 -6.83 -1.94 -3.70
C LEU A 71 -7.96 -2.50 -2.81
N GLN A 72 -8.48 -3.70 -3.09
CA GLN A 72 -9.48 -4.37 -2.26
C GLN A 72 -8.86 -5.48 -1.40
N LYS A 73 -7.82 -6.15 -1.92
CA LYS A 73 -7.24 -7.36 -1.30
C LYS A 73 -5.88 -7.06 -0.67
N PRO A 74 -5.75 -7.19 0.66
CA PRO A 74 -4.50 -6.88 1.37
C PRO A 74 -3.29 -7.64 0.83
N SER A 75 -3.47 -8.92 0.47
CA SER A 75 -2.41 -9.76 -0.06
C SER A 75 -1.91 -9.30 -1.43
N GLU A 76 -2.79 -8.80 -2.29
CA GLU A 76 -2.43 -8.30 -3.62
C GLU A 76 -1.70 -6.96 -3.51
N LEU A 77 -2.21 -6.01 -2.69
CA LEU A 77 -1.49 -4.76 -2.41
C LEU A 77 -0.10 -5.04 -1.81
N ALA A 78 -0.01 -5.95 -0.85
CA ALA A 78 1.25 -6.32 -0.23
C ALA A 78 2.21 -6.98 -1.23
N ALA A 79 1.72 -7.76 -2.19
CA ALA A 79 2.55 -8.35 -3.23
C ALA A 79 3.12 -7.28 -4.17
N VAL A 80 2.30 -6.29 -4.57
CA VAL A 80 2.75 -5.17 -5.41
C VAL A 80 3.81 -4.34 -4.70
N LEU A 81 3.49 -3.82 -3.51
CA LEU A 81 4.39 -2.95 -2.74
C LEU A 81 5.62 -3.71 -2.21
N GLY A 82 5.46 -5.00 -1.89
CA GLY A 82 6.50 -5.86 -1.35
C GLY A 82 7.67 -6.11 -2.31
N GLN A 83 7.52 -5.77 -3.59
CA GLN A 83 8.63 -5.78 -4.56
C GLN A 83 9.65 -4.67 -4.27
N HIS A 84 9.25 -3.60 -3.59
CA HIS A 84 10.05 -2.40 -3.35
C HIS A 84 10.24 -2.06 -1.88
N TYR A 85 9.36 -2.55 -1.00
CA TYR A 85 9.31 -2.17 0.41
C TYR A 85 9.13 -3.38 1.35
N TRP A 86 9.65 -3.26 2.57
CA TRP A 86 9.06 -3.89 3.74
C TRP A 86 7.86 -3.08 4.22
N LEU A 87 6.76 -3.77 4.51
CA LEU A 87 5.49 -3.15 4.89
C LEU A 87 5.20 -3.40 6.36
N ILE A 88 4.88 -2.35 7.10
CA ILE A 88 4.44 -2.44 8.48
C ILE A 88 3.01 -1.89 8.56
N PRO A 89 1.98 -2.76 8.57
CA PRO A 89 0.59 -2.33 8.64
C PRO A 89 0.15 -2.09 10.08
N GLN A 90 -0.63 -1.03 10.29
CA GLN A 90 -1.26 -0.69 11.55
C GLN A 90 -2.70 -0.19 11.28
N ALA A 91 -3.68 -0.78 11.98
CA ALA A 91 -5.06 -0.28 11.93
C ALA A 91 -5.15 1.10 12.59
N VAL A 92 -5.82 2.04 11.92
CA VAL A 92 -6.05 3.41 12.38
C VAL A 92 -7.51 3.79 12.16
N SER A 93 -8.01 4.77 12.91
CA SER A 93 -9.42 5.20 12.81
C SER A 93 -9.68 6.12 11.61
N ALA A 94 -8.65 6.78 11.10
CA ALA A 94 -8.70 7.71 9.97
C ALA A 94 -7.27 7.89 9.42
N PRO A 95 -7.10 8.37 8.17
CA PRO A 95 -5.81 8.83 7.70
C PRO A 95 -5.42 10.06 8.53
N GLU A 96 -4.29 9.97 9.23
CA GLU A 96 -3.74 11.12 9.94
C GLU A 96 -3.08 12.04 8.90
N GLU A 97 -3.24 13.36 9.03
CA GLU A 97 -2.43 14.29 8.23
C GLU A 97 -0.95 13.95 8.48
N PRO A 98 -0.12 13.84 7.42
CA PRO A 98 1.28 13.52 7.62
C PRO A 98 1.87 14.57 8.56
N GLU A 99 2.24 14.16 9.77
CA GLU A 99 3.06 14.99 10.62
C GLU A 99 4.33 15.24 9.80
N HIS A 100 4.48 16.47 9.29
CA HIS A 100 5.71 16.95 8.70
C HIS A 100 6.81 16.70 9.73
N THR A 101 7.47 15.55 9.62
CA THR A 101 8.58 15.22 10.48
C THR A 101 9.72 16.03 9.89
N TRP A 102 9.89 17.23 10.43
CA TRP A 102 11.05 18.08 10.17
C TRP A 102 12.28 17.29 10.63
N LEU A 103 12.87 16.51 9.72
CA LEU A 103 14.20 15.97 9.90
C LEU A 103 15.17 17.15 9.78
N HIS A 104 15.53 17.70 10.93
CA HIS A 104 16.66 18.61 11.15
C HIS A 104 17.98 17.85 11.08
#